data_AF-A0A8T5MSF1-F1
#
_entry.id   AF-A0A8T5MSF1-F1
#
_cell.length_a   1.000
_cell.length_b   1.000
_cell.length_c   1.000
_cell.angle_alpha   90.00
_cell.angle_beta   90.00
_cell.angle_gamma   90.00
#
_symmetry.space_group_name_H-M   'P 1'
#
loop_
_entity.id
_entity.type
_entity.pdbx_description
1 polymer ?
#
loop_
_entity_poly.entity_id
_entity_poly.type
_entity_poly.pdbx_seq_one_letter_code
_entity_poly.pdbx_strand_id
1 'polypeptide(L)'
;MKNKIFIVAGVLVTLFGTGIGLAVLNSYGTVTGYATVDQAMKMDIMGSSIDINYTISAKQGESKYSPEIKLVNSANVPVNLNITATIISGGTSEDVVLSVVNDGKNTTLTNPIVVQPSDAYIYIKHEFSPAANLGEYSFKVEAVPSYL
;
A
#
# COMPACT_ATOMS: atom_id res chain seq x y z
N MET A 1 29.98 47.02 1.67
CA MET A 1 29.87 46.30 2.96
C MET A 1 28.45 46.52 3.48
N LYS A 2 27.61 45.48 3.57
CA LYS A 2 27.09 44.91 4.85
C LYS A 2 26.53 46.01 5.79
N ASN A 3 25.28 46.04 6.28
CA ASN A 3 24.29 45.01 6.53
C ASN A 3 22.89 45.62 6.76
N LYS A 4 21.91 44.72 6.66
CA LYS A 4 20.45 44.83 6.82
C LYS A 4 20.02 45.32 8.22
N ILE A 5 18.91 46.06 8.27
CA ILE A 5 18.10 46.29 9.48
C ILE A 5 16.98 45.23 9.49
N PHE A 6 16.86 44.51 10.60
CA PHE A 6 15.80 43.55 10.88
C PHE A 6 14.64 44.28 11.56
N ILE A 7 13.43 44.15 11.02
CA ILE A 7 12.18 44.44 11.75
C ILE A 7 11.70 43.12 12.34
N VAL A 8 11.72 43.05 13.66
CA VAL A 8 11.09 41.98 14.45
C VAL A 8 9.64 42.38 14.64
N ALA A 9 8.72 41.69 13.97
CA ALA A 9 7.30 41.72 14.30
C ALA A 9 6.89 40.30 14.69
N GLY A 10 6.58 40.14 15.98
CA GLY A 10 6.18 38.88 16.56
C GLY A 10 4.77 38.47 16.12
N VAL A 11 4.62 37.18 15.86
CA VAL A 11 3.35 36.47 16.03
C VAL A 11 3.65 35.27 16.92
N LEU A 12 3.28 35.42 18.18
CA LEU A 12 3.21 34.34 19.15
C LEU A 12 1.96 33.51 18.81
N VAL A 13 2.15 32.34 18.22
CA VAL A 13 1.12 31.28 18.20
C VAL A 13 1.73 30.07 18.88
N THR A 14 1.44 29.94 20.17
CA THR A 14 1.49 28.69 20.91
C THR A 14 0.47 27.73 20.30
N LEU A 15 0.95 26.73 19.57
CA LEU A 15 0.25 25.47 19.38
C LEU A 15 1.19 24.33 19.76
N PHE A 16 0.71 23.57 20.73
CA PHE A 16 1.28 22.37 21.31
C PHE A 16 1.65 21.34 20.23
N GLY A 17 2.64 20.51 20.55
CA GLY A 17 3.31 19.62 19.63
C GLY A 17 2.40 18.75 18.76
N THR A 18 2.68 18.74 17.47
CA THR A 18 2.54 17.60 16.56
C THR A 18 3.44 17.90 15.37
N GLY A 19 4.34 16.97 15.07
CA GLY A 19 5.33 17.11 14.00
C GLY A 19 4.63 17.33 12.67
N ILE A 20 4.86 18.49 12.06
CA ILE A 20 4.40 18.79 10.70
C ILE A 20 5.35 18.07 9.76
N GLY A 21 5.02 16.83 9.39
CA GLY A 21 5.73 16.07 8.36
C GLY A 21 5.20 16.43 6.99
N LEU A 22 5.96 17.24 6.25
CA LEU A 22 5.74 17.49 4.82
C LEU A 22 5.95 16.19 4.02
N ALA A 23 4.94 15.76 3.28
CA ALA A 23 5.08 14.67 2.31
C ALA A 23 5.79 15.18 1.05
N VAL A 24 6.95 14.60 0.73
CA VAL A 24 7.62 14.80 -0.56
C VAL A 24 7.31 13.58 -1.42
N LEU A 25 6.45 13.76 -2.42
CA LEU A 25 6.32 12.82 -3.54
C LEU A 25 7.58 12.92 -4.39
N ASN A 26 8.40 11.88 -4.39
CA ASN A 26 9.38 11.66 -5.44
C ASN A 26 9.26 10.23 -5.98
N SER A 27 9.43 10.16 -7.30
CA SER A 27 9.26 9.02 -8.18
C SER A 27 10.00 7.76 -7.74
N TYR A 28 9.43 6.60 -8.12
CA TYR A 28 9.93 5.22 -8.03
C TYR A 28 9.56 4.44 -6.75
N GLY A 29 8.42 3.73 -6.83
CA GLY A 29 8.26 2.39 -6.24
C GLY A 29 8.32 2.21 -4.71
N THR A 30 8.25 3.27 -3.90
CA THR A 30 8.26 3.15 -2.42
C THR A 30 7.14 3.98 -1.81
N VAL A 31 6.16 3.32 -1.17
CA VAL A 31 5.20 4.02 -0.31
C VAL A 31 5.81 4.11 1.09
N THR A 32 6.48 5.22 1.37
CA THR A 32 7.10 5.47 2.68
C THR A 32 6.11 6.22 3.57
N GLY A 33 5.48 5.52 4.51
CA GLY A 33 4.80 6.14 5.64
C GLY A 33 5.76 6.37 6.79
N TYR A 34 5.97 7.61 7.22
CA TYR A 34 6.94 7.94 8.27
C TYR A 34 6.31 7.89 9.66
N ALA A 35 6.77 6.98 10.52
CA ALA A 35 6.61 7.09 11.98
C ALA A 35 7.83 7.81 12.61
N THR A 36 9.01 7.66 12.01
CA THR A 36 10.25 8.44 12.18
C THR A 36 11.13 8.17 10.95
N VAL A 37 12.08 9.05 10.61
CA VAL A 37 12.75 9.12 9.28
C VAL A 37 13.48 7.83 8.84
N ASP A 38 13.72 6.86 9.73
CA ASP A 38 14.42 5.60 9.45
C ASP A 38 13.56 4.32 9.64
N GLN A 39 12.25 4.45 9.86
CA GLN A 39 11.33 3.34 10.07
C GLN A 39 10.20 3.37 9.03
N ALA A 40 10.21 2.42 8.10
CA ALA A 40 9.36 2.39 6.92
C ALA A 40 8.59 1.08 6.76
N MET A 41 7.42 1.18 6.13
CA MET A 41 6.75 0.02 5.53
C MET A 41 7.35 -0.21 4.14
N LYS A 42 7.71 -1.46 3.87
CA LYS A 42 8.04 -1.91 2.51
C LYS A 42 7.08 -3.00 2.11
N MET A 43 6.61 -2.95 0.87
CA MET A 43 5.84 -4.00 0.23
C MET A 43 6.70 -4.62 -0.87
N ASP A 44 6.67 -5.95 -0.96
CA ASP A 44 7.37 -6.73 -1.97
C ASP A 44 6.44 -7.84 -2.47
N ILE A 45 6.27 -7.96 -3.78
CA ILE A 45 5.42 -8.98 -4.41
C ILE A 45 6.34 -10.02 -5.03
N MET A 46 6.43 -11.17 -4.37
CA MET A 46 7.34 -12.24 -4.76
C MET A 46 6.90 -12.85 -6.10
N GLY A 47 7.79 -12.83 -7.10
CA GLY A 47 7.51 -13.38 -8.43
C GLY A 47 6.93 -12.37 -9.43
N SER A 48 6.91 -11.08 -9.08
CA SER A 48 6.69 -10.01 -10.06
C SER A 48 7.99 -9.40 -10.56
N SER A 49 7.97 -8.89 -11.80
CA SER A 49 9.04 -8.06 -12.36
C SER A 49 9.00 -6.61 -11.87
N ILE A 50 7.90 -6.20 -11.22
CA ILE A 50 7.70 -4.87 -10.65
C ILE A 50 7.08 -5.08 -9.26
N ASP A 51 7.77 -4.67 -8.20
CA ASP A 51 7.46 -4.95 -6.78
C ASP A 51 6.01 -4.63 -6.33
N ILE A 52 5.23 -3.91 -7.13
CA ILE A 52 3.84 -3.51 -6.83
C ILE A 52 2.80 -3.95 -7.87
N ASN A 53 3.21 -4.52 -9.00
CA ASN A 53 2.29 -5.00 -10.03
C ASN A 53 2.38 -6.52 -10.15
N TYR A 54 1.41 -7.19 -10.76
CA TYR A 54 1.55 -8.57 -11.22
C TYR A 54 0.49 -8.90 -12.27
N THR A 55 0.68 -10.01 -12.97
CA THR A 55 -0.26 -10.48 -13.99
C THR A 55 -0.73 -11.88 -13.64
N ILE A 56 -2.03 -12.14 -13.82
CA ILE A 56 -2.62 -13.47 -13.74
C ILE A 56 -3.47 -13.73 -14.97
N SER A 57 -3.50 -14.97 -15.45
CA SER A 57 -4.48 -15.39 -16.45
C SER A 57 -5.84 -15.58 -15.76
N ALA A 58 -6.92 -15.16 -16.40
CA ALA A 58 -8.30 -15.29 -15.95
C ALA A 58 -9.10 -16.28 -16.80
N LYS A 59 -10.00 -17.01 -16.13
CA LYS A 59 -11.08 -17.83 -16.66
C LYS A 59 -12.38 -17.44 -15.98
N GLN A 60 -13.48 -17.54 -16.71
CA GLN A 60 -14.81 -17.18 -16.19
C GLN A 60 -15.17 -18.00 -14.94
N GLY A 61 -15.64 -17.31 -13.90
CA GLY A 61 -16.08 -17.92 -12.66
C GLY A 61 -14.96 -18.52 -11.79
N GLU A 62 -13.69 -18.35 -12.16
CA GLU A 62 -12.59 -18.93 -11.38
C GLU A 62 -12.16 -18.03 -10.22
N SER A 63 -11.59 -18.65 -9.18
CA SER A 63 -10.88 -17.95 -8.13
C SER A 63 -9.38 -18.17 -8.26
N LYS A 64 -8.61 -17.09 -8.20
CA LYS A 64 -7.14 -17.13 -8.20
C LYS A 64 -6.58 -16.27 -7.08
N TYR A 65 -5.34 -16.56 -6.71
CA TYR A 65 -4.61 -15.75 -5.75
C TYR A 65 -3.46 -15.05 -6.47
N SER A 66 -3.14 -13.84 -6.01
CA SER A 66 -1.89 -13.17 -6.37
C SER A 66 -0.69 -14.06 -6.02
N PRO A 67 0.50 -13.71 -6.54
CA PRO A 67 1.74 -14.12 -5.88
C PRO A 67 1.76 -13.65 -4.41
N GLU A 68 2.64 -14.24 -3.60
CA GLU A 68 2.79 -13.87 -2.20
C GLU A 68 3.24 -12.41 -2.06
N ILE A 69 2.56 -11.66 -1.20
CA ILE A 69 2.89 -10.27 -0.93
C ILE A 69 3.47 -10.18 0.47
N LYS A 70 4.74 -9.82 0.54
CA LYS A 70 5.48 -9.59 1.76
C LYS A 70 5.36 -8.13 2.19
N LEU A 71 4.86 -7.91 3.39
CA LEU A 71 4.83 -6.63 4.07
C LEU A 71 5.94 -6.64 5.11
N VAL A 72 6.91 -5.75 4.95
CA VAL A 72 8.04 -5.58 5.89
C VAL A 72 7.76 -4.34 6.71
N ASN A 73 7.51 -4.54 8.00
CA ASN A 73 7.45 -3.45 8.95
C ASN A 73 8.79 -3.33 9.68
N SER A 74 9.59 -2.33 9.28
CA SER A 74 10.86 -2.01 9.95
C SER A 74 10.69 -1.08 11.16
N ALA A 75 9.47 -0.65 11.47
CA ALA A 75 9.19 0.12 12.67
C ALA A 75 9.12 -0.77 13.91
N ASN A 76 9.46 -0.21 15.07
CA ASN A 76 9.36 -0.91 16.35
C ASN A 76 7.93 -0.89 16.94
N VAL A 77 6.95 -0.44 16.16
CA VAL A 77 5.54 -0.35 16.54
C VAL A 77 4.65 -0.91 15.42
N PRO A 78 3.44 -1.39 15.75
CA PRO A 78 2.50 -1.80 14.72
C PRO A 78 2.12 -0.64 13.78
N VAL A 79 1.98 -0.93 12.49
CA VAL A 79 1.56 0.04 11.47
C VAL A 79 0.24 -0.39 10.85
N ASN A 80 -0.70 0.54 10.76
CA ASN A 80 -1.99 0.32 10.10
C ASN A 80 -1.87 0.63 8.61
N LEU A 81 -2.25 -0.32 7.75
CA LEU A 81 -2.21 -0.17 6.31
C LEU A 81 -3.58 -0.43 5.68
N ASN A 82 -3.96 0.42 4.73
CA ASN A 82 -4.99 0.11 3.76
C ASN A 82 -4.34 -0.51 2.53
N ILE A 83 -4.71 -1.74 2.23
CA ILE A 83 -4.21 -2.45 1.06
C ILE A 83 -5.32 -2.52 0.02
N THR A 84 -5.00 -2.04 -1.17
CA THR A 84 -5.92 -2.00 -2.31
C THR A 84 -5.25 -2.60 -3.52
N ALA A 85 -5.98 -3.41 -4.28
CA ALA A 85 -5.55 -3.88 -5.58
C ALA A 85 -6.49 -3.32 -6.65
N THR A 86 -5.93 -2.91 -7.79
CA THR A 86 -6.69 -2.34 -8.92
C THR A 86 -6.27 -3.00 -10.21
N ILE A 87 -7.21 -3.18 -11.14
CA ILE A 87 -6.88 -3.64 -12.50
C ILE A 87 -6.24 -2.48 -13.26
N ILE A 88 -5.10 -2.75 -13.88
CA ILE A 88 -4.43 -1.79 -14.77
C ILE A 88 -4.59 -2.17 -16.25
N SER A 89 -4.83 -3.44 -16.57
CA SER A 89 -5.13 -3.90 -17.94
C SER A 89 -5.81 -5.27 -17.94
N GLY A 90 -6.46 -5.62 -19.06
CA GLY A 90 -7.03 -6.95 -19.31
C GLY A 90 -8.53 -7.08 -19.02
N GLY A 91 -9.12 -6.15 -18.27
CA GLY A 91 -10.55 -6.12 -17.98
C GLY A 91 -10.98 -4.91 -17.16
N THR A 92 -12.15 -4.98 -16.53
CA THR A 92 -12.76 -3.89 -15.75
C THR A 92 -13.01 -4.31 -14.31
N SER A 93 -13.34 -3.35 -13.43
CA SER A 93 -13.71 -3.63 -12.04
C SER A 93 -14.97 -4.51 -11.89
N GLU A 94 -15.76 -4.67 -12.94
CA GLU A 94 -16.94 -5.55 -12.94
C GLU A 94 -16.56 -7.02 -13.20
N ASP A 95 -15.38 -7.26 -13.75
CA ASP A 95 -14.91 -8.60 -14.08
C ASP A 95 -14.45 -9.39 -12.84
N VAL A 96 -14.08 -8.70 -11.75
CA VAL A 96 -13.42 -9.35 -10.62
C VAL A 96 -13.75 -8.67 -9.30
N VAL A 97 -14.04 -9.50 -8.29
CA VAL A 97 -14.09 -9.07 -6.90
C VAL A 97 -12.74 -9.35 -6.26
N LEU A 98 -12.16 -8.32 -5.62
CA LEU A 98 -10.84 -8.38 -5.00
C LEU A 98 -10.99 -8.35 -3.48
N SER A 99 -10.29 -9.24 -2.80
CA SER A 99 -10.20 -9.23 -1.33
C SER A 99 -8.81 -9.59 -0.86
N VAL A 100 -8.35 -8.93 0.21
CA VAL A 100 -7.08 -9.26 0.85
C VAL A 100 -7.31 -10.46 1.77
N VAL A 101 -6.46 -11.47 1.71
CA VAL A 101 -6.51 -12.63 2.60
C VAL A 101 -5.17 -12.83 3.29
N ASN A 102 -5.21 -13.51 4.44
CA ASN A 102 -4.01 -13.87 5.19
C ASN A 102 -3.15 -14.91 4.45
N ASP A 103 -1.95 -15.17 4.98
CA ASP A 103 -1.00 -16.17 4.47
C ASP A 103 -1.63 -17.56 4.26
N GLY A 104 -2.48 -17.98 5.21
CA GLY A 104 -3.22 -19.26 5.12
C GLY A 104 -4.36 -19.27 4.08
N LYS A 105 -4.65 -18.16 3.40
CA LYS A 105 -5.71 -17.99 2.38
C LYS A 105 -7.12 -18.35 2.87
N ASN A 106 -7.32 -18.42 4.18
CA ASN A 106 -8.56 -18.90 4.80
C ASN A 106 -9.40 -17.77 5.42
N THR A 107 -8.80 -16.59 5.61
CA THR A 107 -9.45 -15.47 6.28
C THR A 107 -9.27 -14.20 5.44
N THR A 108 -10.38 -13.56 5.09
CA THR A 108 -10.39 -12.23 4.50
C THR A 108 -10.03 -11.19 5.55
N LEU A 109 -9.08 -10.32 5.24
CA LEU A 109 -8.63 -9.24 6.09
C LEU A 109 -9.43 -7.96 5.81
N THR A 110 -9.88 -7.31 6.87
CA THR A 110 -10.58 -6.03 6.79
C THR A 110 -9.57 -4.89 6.92
N ASN A 111 -9.62 -3.92 6.02
CA ASN A 111 -8.83 -2.70 6.12
C ASN A 111 -9.34 -1.81 7.28
N PRO A 112 -8.44 -1.14 8.04
CA PRO A 112 -7.00 -1.22 7.95
C PRO A 112 -6.44 -2.52 8.56
N ILE A 113 -5.41 -3.06 7.91
CA ILE A 113 -4.66 -4.23 8.36
C ILE A 113 -3.56 -3.76 9.30
N VAL A 114 -3.45 -4.38 10.47
CA VAL A 114 -2.41 -4.09 11.46
C VAL A 114 -1.19 -4.97 11.18
N VAL A 115 -0.08 -4.37 10.76
CA VAL A 115 1.18 -5.07 10.54
C VAL A 115 2.08 -4.89 11.75
N GLN A 116 2.37 -5.98 12.45
CA GLN A 116 3.28 -5.99 13.61
C GLN A 116 4.72 -5.67 13.18
N PRO A 117 5.63 -5.31 14.11
CA PRO A 117 7.09 -5.16 13.89
C PRO A 117 7.81 -6.43 13.41
N SER A 118 7.40 -6.97 12.27
CA SER A 118 7.92 -8.19 11.66
C SER A 118 7.47 -8.26 10.21
N ASP A 119 8.00 -9.25 9.48
CA ASP A 119 7.45 -9.65 8.19
C ASP A 119 6.01 -10.17 8.38
N ALA A 120 5.11 -9.76 7.49
CA ALA A 120 3.78 -10.32 7.35
C ALA A 120 3.53 -10.69 5.89
N TYR A 121 2.74 -11.73 5.67
CA TYR A 121 2.46 -12.27 4.34
C TYR A 121 0.96 -12.27 4.09
N ILE A 122 0.57 -11.80 2.91
CA ILE A 122 -0.83 -11.73 2.47
C ILE A 122 -0.93 -12.15 1.01
N TYR A 123 -2.17 -12.37 0.57
CA TYR A 123 -2.52 -12.58 -0.81
C TYR A 123 -3.72 -11.71 -1.20
N ILE A 124 -3.86 -11.39 -2.47
CA ILE A 124 -5.11 -10.88 -3.04
C ILE A 124 -5.86 -12.05 -3.66
N LYS A 125 -7.07 -12.33 -3.19
CA LYS A 125 -8.00 -13.25 -3.83
C LYS A 125 -8.75 -12.50 -4.93
N HIS A 126 -8.75 -13.09 -6.12
CA HIS A 126 -9.42 -12.64 -7.32
C HIS A 126 -10.58 -13.59 -7.60
N GLU A 127 -11.81 -13.12 -7.48
CA GLU A 127 -13.02 -13.88 -7.83
C GLU A 127 -13.58 -13.34 -9.13
N PHE A 128 -13.26 -14.01 -10.24
CA PHE A 128 -13.68 -13.59 -11.56
C PHE A 128 -15.15 -13.89 -11.79
N SER A 129 -15.88 -12.91 -12.31
CA SER A 129 -17.27 -13.06 -12.71
C SER A 129 -17.42 -14.14 -13.79
N PRO A 130 -18.55 -14.86 -13.84
CA PRO A 130 -18.88 -15.70 -15.00
C PRO A 130 -18.93 -14.92 -16.33
N ALA A 131 -19.12 -13.61 -16.28
CA ALA A 131 -19.09 -12.72 -17.44
C ALA A 131 -17.73 -12.05 -17.69
N ALA A 132 -16.70 -12.40 -16.92
CA ALA A 132 -15.38 -11.78 -17.05
C ALA A 132 -14.76 -12.03 -18.43
N ASN A 133 -13.99 -11.06 -18.91
CA ASN A 133 -13.15 -11.25 -20.09
C ASN A 133 -12.13 -12.36 -19.83
N LEU A 134 -11.82 -13.13 -20.87
CA LEU A 134 -10.79 -14.16 -20.80
C LEU A 134 -9.45 -13.56 -21.23
N GLY A 135 -8.36 -13.96 -20.56
CA GLY A 135 -7.03 -13.52 -20.95
C GLY A 135 -6.15 -13.17 -19.75
N GLU A 136 -5.18 -12.29 -19.96
CA GLU A 136 -4.27 -11.83 -18.92
C GLU A 136 -4.77 -10.53 -18.29
N TYR A 137 -4.88 -10.54 -16.97
CA TYR A 137 -5.22 -9.38 -16.16
C TYR A 137 -3.98 -8.92 -15.41
N SER A 138 -3.65 -7.64 -15.54
CA SER A 138 -2.58 -7.03 -14.76
C SER A 138 -3.19 -6.20 -13.65
N PHE A 139 -2.61 -6.33 -12.46
CA PHE A 139 -3.04 -5.65 -11.26
C PHE A 139 -1.92 -4.80 -10.70
N LYS A 140 -2.28 -3.69 -10.06
CA LYS A 140 -1.41 -2.89 -9.20
C LYS A 140 -1.91 -2.99 -7.77
N VAL A 141 -1.01 -3.26 -6.84
CA VAL A 141 -1.25 -3.23 -5.40
C VAL A 141 -0.67 -1.96 -4.83
N GLU A 142 -1.41 -1.34 -3.93
CA GLU A 142 -0.97 -0.17 -3.17
C GLU A 142 -1.22 -0.44 -1.69
N ALA A 143 -0.23 -0.12 -0.87
CA ALA A 143 -0.30 -0.17 0.57
C ALA A 143 -0.11 1.25 1.11
N VAL A 144 -1.18 1.84 1.63
CA VAL A 144 -1.17 3.23 2.11
C VAL A 144 -1.33 3.24 3.63
N PRO A 145 -0.46 3.96 4.37
CA PRO A 145 -0.65 4.18 5.81
C PRO A 145 -2.06 4.69 6.11
N SER A 146 -2.72 4.05 7.06
CA SER A 146 -4.01 4.49 7.57
C SER A 146 -3.80 5.30 8.85
N TYR A 147 -4.13 6.58 8.80
CA TYR A 147 -4.14 7.45 9.98
C TYR A 147 -5.52 7.38 10.61
N LEU A 148 -5.62 6.69 11.75
CA LEU A 148 -6.74 6.81 12.68
C LEU A 148 -6.30 7.68 13.86
#